data_AF-A0A7U9SMW5-F1
#
_entry.id   AF-A0A7U9SMW5-F1
#
_cell.length_a   1.000
_cell.length_b   1.000
_cell.length_c   1.000
_cell.angle_alpha   90.00
_cell.angle_beta   90.00
_cell.angle_gamma   90.00
#
_symmetry.space_group_name_H-M   'P 1'
#
loop_
_entity.id
_entity.type
_entity.pdbx_description
1 polymer ?
#
loop_
_entity_poly.entity_id
_entity_poly.type
_entity_poly.pdbx_seq_one_letter_code
_entity_poly.pdbx_strand_id
1 'polypeptide(L)'
;MKKVVTWGLVLSYIALCIAICVMGIKIFDGNYDIVAEGCIAFIFLLISCGCNIYRAFSNRCPHCGKIRLSNGKYCAHCGKEI
;
A
#
# COMPACT_ATOMS: atom_id res chain seq x y z
N MET A 1 -3.00 13.81 -7.06
CA MET A 1 -2.55 12.41 -7.25
C MET A 1 -2.47 11.62 -5.94
N LYS A 2 -1.85 12.14 -4.87
CA LYS A 2 -1.70 11.40 -3.58
C LYS A 2 -3.03 10.89 -2.97
N LYS A 3 -4.13 11.66 -3.05
CA LYS A 3 -5.45 11.22 -2.55
C LYS A 3 -5.98 10.01 -3.32
N VAL A 4 -5.96 10.03 -4.66
CA VAL A 4 -6.41 8.91 -5.50
C VAL A 4 -5.59 7.65 -5.22
N VAL A 5 -4.26 7.77 -5.13
CA VAL A 5 -3.38 6.65 -4.76
C VAL A 5 -3.71 6.12 -3.36
N THR A 6 -4.02 7.00 -2.41
CA THR A 6 -4.39 6.60 -1.04
C THR A 6 -5.71 5.82 -1.02
N TRP A 7 -6.74 6.29 -1.72
CA TRP A 7 -8.02 5.60 -1.83
C TRP A 7 -7.90 4.24 -2.55
N GLY A 8 -7.11 4.18 -3.62
CA GLY A 8 -6.81 2.91 -4.30
C GLY A 8 -6.10 1.90 -3.39
N LEU A 9 -5.16 2.37 -2.56
CA LEU A 9 -4.46 1.53 -1.57
C LEU A 9 -5.44 0.97 -0.52
N VAL A 10 -6.39 1.77 -0.04
CA VAL A 10 -7.42 1.35 0.92
C VAL A 10 -8.29 0.24 0.32
N LEU A 11 -8.77 0.42 -0.91
CA LEU A 11 -9.57 -0.61 -1.59
C LEU A 11 -8.79 -1.91 -1.78
N SER A 12 -7.51 -1.83 -2.13
CA SER A 12 -6.62 -2.99 -2.25
C SER A 12 -6.49 -3.76 -0.93
N TYR A 13 -6.30 -3.05 0.19
CA TYR A 13 -6.25 -3.68 1.51
C TYR A 13 -7.56 -4.36 1.90
N ILE A 14 -8.71 -3.76 1.57
CA ILE A 14 -10.02 -4.37 1.83
C ILE A 14 -10.15 -5.69 1.04
N ALA A 15 -9.79 -5.69 -0.26
CA ALA A 15 -9.82 -6.89 -1.08
C ALA A 15 -8.88 -7.99 -0.55
N LEU A 16 -7.69 -7.60 -0.08
CA LEU A 16 -6.73 -8.51 0.55
C LEU A 16 -7.30 -9.15 1.83
N CYS A 17 -7.94 -8.37 2.70
CA CYS A 17 -8.58 -8.89 3.91
C CYS A 17 -9.68 -9.90 3.55
N ILE A 18 -10.52 -9.60 2.56
CA ILE A 18 -11.58 -10.52 2.11
C ILE A 18 -10.97 -11.83 1.60
N ALA A 19 -9.93 -11.77 0.76
CA ALA A 19 -9.27 -12.96 0.24
C ALA A 19 -8.66 -13.83 1.36
N ILE A 20 -8.04 -13.21 2.37
CA ILE A 20 -7.50 -13.92 3.54
C ILE A 20 -8.62 -14.56 4.37
N CYS A 21 -9.73 -13.85 4.58
CA CYS A 21 -10.88 -14.41 5.28
C CYS A 21 -11.45 -15.63 4.55
N VAL A 22 -11.62 -15.56 3.22
CA VAL A 22 -12.12 -16.70 2.42
C VAL A 22 -11.17 -17.88 2.49
N MET A 23 -9.85 -17.65 2.35
CA MET A 23 -8.85 -18.73 2.52
C MET A 23 -8.92 -19.35 3.92
N GLY A 24 -9.07 -18.52 4.96
CA GLY A 24 -9.19 -18.99 6.34
C GLY A 24 -10.41 -19.89 6.55
N ILE A 25 -11.55 -19.52 5.97
CA ILE A 25 -12.78 -20.35 6.03
C ILE A 25 -12.56 -21.69 5.30
N LYS A 26 -11.98 -21.67 4.09
CA LYS A 26 -11.71 -22.90 3.32
C LYS A 26 -10.76 -23.86 4.06
N ILE A 27 -9.70 -23.34 4.69
CA ILE A 27 -8.77 -24.13 5.50
C ILE A 27 -9.50 -24.78 6.69
N PHE A 28 -10.41 -24.04 7.34
CA PHE A 28 -11.19 -24.56 8.46
C PHE A 28 -12.18 -25.66 8.04
N ASP A 29 -12.72 -25.57 6.83
CA ASP A 29 -13.60 -26.58 6.22
C ASP A 29 -12.84 -27.84 5.75
N GLY A 30 -11.51 -27.86 5.86
CA GLY A 30 -10.66 -28.96 5.37
C GLY A 30 -10.53 -29.00 3.85
N ASN A 31 -11.00 -27.95 3.15
CA ASN A 31 -10.90 -27.82 1.70
C ASN A 31 -9.68 -26.96 1.33
N TYR A 32 -8.67 -27.60 0.74
CA TYR A 32 -7.40 -26.95 0.38
C TYR A 32 -7.36 -26.36 -1.03
N ASP A 33 -8.51 -26.19 -1.68
CA ASP A 33 -8.61 -25.44 -2.94
C ASP A 33 -8.49 -23.93 -2.65
N ILE A 34 -7.28 -23.50 -2.27
CA ILE A 34 -6.95 -22.12 -1.88
C ILE A 34 -5.97 -21.46 -2.86
N VAL A 35 -5.55 -22.18 -3.91
CA VAL A 35 -4.53 -21.71 -4.86
C VAL A 35 -5.01 -20.46 -5.59
N ALA A 36 -6.27 -20.42 -6.01
CA ALA A 36 -6.83 -19.28 -6.72
C ALA A 36 -6.88 -18.01 -5.83
N GLU A 37 -7.41 -18.13 -4.62
CA GLU A 37 -7.49 -17.03 -3.65
C GLU A 37 -6.10 -16.57 -3.21
N GLY A 38 -5.17 -17.51 -3.04
CA GLY A 38 -3.77 -17.22 -2.70
C GLY A 38 -3.07 -16.42 -3.80
N CYS A 39 -3.25 -16.81 -5.06
CA CYS A 39 -2.73 -16.05 -6.20
C CYS A 39 -3.31 -14.63 -6.27
N ILE A 40 -4.62 -14.49 -6.07
CA ILE A 40 -5.28 -13.17 -6.07
C ILE A 40 -4.72 -12.30 -4.93
N ALA A 41 -4.66 -12.83 -3.70
CA ALA A 41 -4.13 -12.12 -2.54
C ALA A 41 -2.67 -11.70 -2.76
N PHE A 42 -1.85 -12.57 -3.35
CA PHE A 42 -0.44 -12.28 -3.62
C PHE A 42 -0.28 -11.13 -4.64
N ILE A 43 -1.08 -11.11 -5.71
CA ILE A 43 -1.05 -10.02 -6.69
C ILE A 43 -1.43 -8.68 -6.04
N PHE A 44 -2.51 -8.64 -5.26
CA PHE A 44 -2.92 -7.43 -4.55
C PHE A 44 -1.86 -6.97 -3.52
N LEU A 45 -1.17 -7.92 -2.88
CA LEU A 45 -0.06 -7.61 -1.97
C LEU A 45 1.12 -6.95 -2.69
N LEU A 46 1.52 -7.48 -3.85
CA LEU A 46 2.61 -6.90 -4.65
C LEU A 46 2.26 -5.49 -5.14
N ILE A 47 1.04 -5.28 -5.64
CA ILE A 47 0.56 -3.95 -6.07
C ILE A 47 0.60 -2.97 -4.88
N SER A 48 0.08 -3.39 -3.73
CA SER A 48 0.04 -2.56 -2.52
C SER A 48 1.46 -2.21 -2.03
N CYS A 49 2.39 -3.15 -2.11
CA CYS A 49 3.79 -2.93 -1.76
C CYS A 49 4.44 -1.90 -2.69
N GLY A 50 4.30 -2.08 -4.01
CA GLY A 50 4.82 -1.15 -5.01
C GLY A 50 4.25 0.26 -4.86
N CYS A 51 2.94 0.40 -4.63
CA CYS A 51 2.30 1.69 -4.40
C CYS A 51 2.79 2.37 -3.11
N ASN A 52 3.01 1.61 -2.03
CA ASN A 52 3.56 2.17 -0.78
C ASN A 52 5.01 2.66 -0.97
N ILE A 53 5.84 1.90 -1.68
CA ILE A 53 7.20 2.31 -2.02
C ILE A 53 7.16 3.58 -2.86
N TYR A 54 6.38 3.61 -3.95
CA TYR A 54 6.22 4.81 -4.78
C TYR A 54 5.76 6.02 -3.96
N ARG A 55 4.78 5.83 -3.06
CA ARG A 55 4.29 6.90 -2.18
C ARG A 55 5.37 7.42 -1.22
N ALA A 56 6.18 6.54 -0.65
CA ALA A 56 7.29 6.91 0.23
C ALA A 56 8.36 7.72 -0.53
N PHE A 57 8.69 7.33 -1.77
CA PHE A 57 9.66 8.03 -2.60
C PHE A 57 9.11 9.36 -3.16
N SER A 58 7.83 9.41 -3.54
CA SER A 58 7.17 10.63 -4.03
C SER A 58 6.99 11.70 -2.94
N ASN A 59 7.11 11.32 -1.66
CA ASN A 59 7.10 12.25 -0.53
C ASN A 59 8.47 12.87 -0.22
N ARG A 60 9.49 12.68 -1.06
CA ARG A 60 10.82 13.28 -0.84
C ARG A 60 10.83 14.77 -1.16
N CYS A 61 11.65 15.52 -0.43
CA CYS A 61 11.91 16.92 -0.73
C CYS A 61 12.80 17.02 -2.00
N PRO A 62 12.46 17.86 -2.99
CA PRO A 62 13.24 18.01 -4.22
C PRO A 62 14.62 18.63 -3.96
N HIS A 63 14.77 19.40 -2.88
CA HIS A 63 16.02 20.10 -2.57
C HIS A 63 17.05 19.26 -1.83
N CYS A 64 16.60 18.39 -0.91
CA CYS A 64 17.50 17.64 -0.03
C CYS A 64 17.33 16.12 -0.12
N GLY A 65 16.35 15.63 -0.89
CA GLY A 65 16.08 14.20 -1.09
C GLY A 65 15.49 13.47 0.12
N LYS A 66 15.40 14.13 1.30
CA LYS A 66 14.86 13.52 2.52
C LYS A 66 13.35 13.34 2.44
N ILE A 67 12.85 12.24 3.01
CA ILE A 67 11.42 11.92 3.07
C ILE A 67 10.71 12.95 3.97
N ARG A 68 9.62 13.54 3.48
CA ARG A 68 8.79 14.44 4.27
C ARG A 68 7.89 13.64 5.20
N LEU A 69 8.00 13.87 6.50
CA LEU A 69 7.05 13.37 7.50
C LEU A 69 5.75 14.17 7.54
N SER A 70 5.79 15.46 7.17
CA SER A 70 4.62 16.35 7.18
C SER A 70 4.39 17.03 5.83
N ASN A 71 3.12 17.36 5.54
CA ASN A 71 2.71 18.17 4.39
C ASN A 71 2.91 19.68 4.65
N GLY A 72 3.84 20.06 5.53
CA GLY A 72 4.14 21.47 5.81
C GLY A 72 4.73 22.18 4.60
N LYS A 73 4.49 23.49 4.47
CA LYS A 73 4.92 24.32 3.33
C LYS A 73 6.46 24.34 3.16
N TYR A 74 7.19 24.18 4.27
CA TYR A 74 8.64 24.14 4.32
C TYR A 74 9.16 22.77 4.74
N CYS A 75 10.35 22.41 4.27
CA CYS A 75 11.01 21.17 4.66
C CYS A 75 11.61 21.27 6.06
N ALA A 76 11.20 20.37 6.96
CA ALA A 76 11.73 20.29 8.33
C ALA A 76 13.24 20.01 8.40
N HIS A 77 13.87 19.55 7.32
CA HIS A 77 15.29 19.26 7.29
C HIS A 77 16.16 20.33 6.64
N CYS A 78 15.69 20.98 5.56
CA CYS A 78 16.49 21.97 4.82
C CYS A 78 15.90 23.39 4.85
N GLY A 79 14.73 23.59 5.45
CA GLY A 79 14.07 24.90 5.59
C GLY A 79 13.50 25.48 4.28
N LYS A 80 13.79 24.90 3.12
CA LYS A 80 13.29 25.39 1.83
C LYS A 80 11.80 25.07 1.62
N GLU A 81 11.11 25.97 0.92
CA GLU A 81 9.73 25.77 0.46
C GLU A 81 9.66 24.64 -0.58
N ILE A 82 8.60 23.82 -0.50
CA ILE A 82 8.47 22.53 -1.22
C ILE A 82 7.36 22.56 -2.25
#